data_AF-A0A9E3B975-F1
#
_entry.id   AF-A0A9E3B975-F1
#
_cell.length_a   1.000
_cell.length_b   1.000
_cell.length_c   1.000
_cell.angle_alpha   90.00
_cell.angle_beta   90.00
_cell.angle_gamma   90.00
#
_symmetry.space_group_name_H-M   'P 1'
#
loop_
_entity.id
_entity.type
_entity.pdbx_description
1 polymer ?
#
loop_
_entity_poly.entity_id
_entity_poly.type
_entity_poly.pdbx_seq_one_letter_code
_entity_poly.pdbx_strand_id
1 'polypeptide(L)'
;MITRMSELFVRTLRDEPAEAEVASHKLLIRAGYIRPVAPGLYSWLPLGLRVLRNIERVVREEMNAIGGQEILLPALVPRAPYATTNRWTEYGDSV
;
A
#
# COMPACT_ATOMS: atom_id res chain seq x y z
N MET A 1 -8.09 19.82 4.11
CA MET A 1 -8.70 19.06 3.00
C MET A 1 -8.11 19.63 1.72
N ILE A 2 -7.49 18.81 0.85
CA ILE A 2 -7.08 19.32 -0.47
C ILE A 2 -8.35 19.43 -1.30
N THR A 3 -8.85 20.66 -1.45
CA THR A 3 -10.14 20.93 -2.11
C THR A 3 -9.96 21.60 -3.47
N ARG A 4 -8.78 22.17 -3.76
CA ARG A 4 -8.46 22.86 -5.01
C ARG A 4 -7.37 22.12 -5.78
N MET A 5 -7.58 21.92 -7.07
CA MET A 5 -6.62 21.26 -7.96
C MET A 5 -5.27 22.02 -8.01
N SER A 6 -5.31 23.35 -7.92
CA SER A 6 -4.12 24.21 -7.96
C SER A 6 -3.14 23.99 -6.80
N GLU A 7 -3.61 23.39 -5.69
CA GLU A 7 -2.82 23.12 -4.48
C GLU A 7 -2.49 21.63 -4.33
N LEU A 8 -3.07 20.78 -5.17
CA LEU A 8 -2.89 19.34 -5.11
C LEU A 8 -1.52 18.97 -5.70
N PHE A 9 -0.72 18.24 -4.92
CA PHE A 9 0.48 17.58 -5.44
C PHE A 9 0.07 16.37 -6.30
N VAL A 10 -0.22 16.62 -7.57
CA VAL A 10 -0.55 15.60 -8.57
C VAL A 10 0.24 15.86 -9.85
N ARG A 11 0.75 14.80 -10.45
CA ARG A 11 1.42 14.83 -11.76
C ARG A 11 0.84 13.74 -12.64
N THR A 12 -0.17 14.09 -13.42
CA THR A 12 -0.77 13.16 -14.37
C THR A 12 0.15 12.96 -15.58
N LEU A 13 0.15 11.76 -16.16
CA LEU A 13 0.89 11.45 -17.38
C LEU A 13 -0.05 11.41 -18.60
N ARG A 14 0.40 12.01 -19.71
CA ARG A 14 -0.30 11.94 -21.00
C ARG A 14 -0.16 10.57 -21.64
N ASP A 15 1.05 10.02 -21.61
CA ASP A 15 1.40 8.77 -22.28
C ASP A 15 1.38 7.60 -21.31
N GLU A 16 1.23 6.39 -21.86
CA GLU A 16 1.22 5.19 -21.02
C GLU A 16 2.62 4.92 -20.48
N PRO A 17 2.76 4.65 -19.17
CA PRO A 17 4.04 4.25 -18.62
C PRO A 17 4.43 2.90 -19.23
N ALA A 18 5.59 2.87 -19.89
CA ALA A 18 6.07 1.70 -20.63
C ALA A 18 6.30 0.47 -19.74
N GLU A 19 6.54 0.68 -18.44
CA GLU A 19 6.88 -0.38 -17.48
C GLU A 19 5.65 -1.02 -16.80
N ALA A 20 4.43 -0.60 -17.15
CA ALA A 20 3.20 -1.14 -16.58
C ALA A 20 2.42 -1.93 -17.63
N GLU A 21 2.20 -3.23 -17.40
CA GLU A 21 1.44 -4.07 -18.33
C GLU A 21 -0.07 -4.11 -18.00
N VAL A 22 -0.42 -4.19 -16.72
CA VAL A 22 -1.81 -4.32 -16.25
C VAL A 22 -2.51 -2.96 -16.22
N ALA A 23 -3.77 -2.93 -16.66
CA ALA A 23 -4.56 -1.69 -16.77
C ALA A 23 -4.65 -0.90 -15.45
N SER A 24 -4.87 -1.57 -14.32
CA SER A 24 -4.93 -0.92 -13.01
C SER A 24 -3.62 -0.21 -12.66
N HIS A 25 -2.48 -0.86 -12.89
CA HIS A 25 -1.15 -0.31 -12.65
C HIS A 25 -0.88 0.91 -13.54
N LYS A 26 -1.20 0.80 -14.85
CA LYS A 26 -1.11 1.92 -15.80
C LYS A 26 -1.92 3.12 -15.33
N LEU A 27 -3.18 2.90 -14.95
CA LEU A 27 -4.10 3.97 -14.52
C LEU A 27 -3.63 4.65 -13.22
N LEU A 28 -3.19 3.88 -12.22
CA LEU A 28 -2.72 4.43 -10.95
C LEU A 28 -1.48 5.31 -11.12
N ILE A 29 -0.54 4.93 -11.99
CA ILE A 29 0.62 5.76 -12.31
C ILE A 29 0.18 7.00 -13.10
N ARG A 30 -0.60 6.81 -14.18
CA ARG A 30 -1.02 7.91 -15.06
C ARG A 30 -1.85 8.98 -14.34
N ALA A 31 -2.70 8.57 -13.40
CA ALA A 31 -3.53 9.49 -12.63
C ALA A 31 -2.78 10.13 -11.44
N GLY A 32 -1.51 9.77 -11.21
CA GLY A 32 -0.72 10.30 -10.11
C GLY A 32 -1.17 9.81 -8.73
N TYR A 33 -1.61 8.55 -8.63
CA TYR A 33 -2.00 7.92 -7.36
C TYR A 33 -0.82 7.23 -6.67
N ILE A 34 0.09 6.66 -7.46
CA ILE A 34 1.30 5.99 -6.98
C ILE A 34 2.51 6.40 -7.81
N ARG A 35 3.70 6.21 -7.25
CA ARG A 35 4.97 6.35 -7.97
C ARG A 35 5.90 5.17 -7.65
N PRO A 36 6.40 4.42 -8.64
CA PRO A 36 7.41 3.39 -8.41
C PRO A 36 8.69 3.99 -7.83
N VAL A 37 9.30 3.31 -6.86
CA VAL A 37 10.61 3.69 -6.28
C VAL A 37 11.66 2.58 -6.40
N ALA A 38 11.24 1.33 -6.45
CA ALA A 38 12.04 0.14 -6.74
C ALA A 38 11.11 -0.99 -7.22
N PRO A 39 11.61 -2.12 -7.76
CA PRO A 39 10.76 -3.25 -8.13
C PRO A 39 9.88 -3.70 -6.96
N GLY A 40 8.56 -3.67 -7.15
CA GLY A 40 7.58 -4.01 -6.10
C GLY A 40 7.37 -2.95 -5.01
N LEU A 41 8.08 -1.82 -5.04
CA LEU A 41 7.96 -0.74 -4.05
C LEU A 41 7.39 0.53 -4.68
N TYR A 42 6.41 1.12 -3.99
CA TYR A 42 5.67 2.28 -4.46
C TYR A 42 5.48 3.32 -3.35
N SER A 43 5.59 4.60 -3.73
CA SER A 43 5.15 5.72 -2.91
C SER A 43 3.68 6.02 -3.19
N TRP A 44 2.88 6.14 -2.13
CA TRP A 44 1.51 6.62 -2.22
C TRP A 44 1.47 8.15 -2.35
N LEU A 45 0.91 8.65 -3.45
CA LEU A 45 0.69 10.07 -3.69
C LEU A 45 -0.63 10.52 -3.01
N PRO A 46 -0.91 11.83 -2.86
CA PRO A 46 -2.02 12.30 -2.02
C PRO A 46 -3.39 11.69 -2.34
N LEU A 47 -3.71 11.49 -3.63
CA LEU A 47 -4.96 10.85 -4.04
C LEU A 47 -4.97 9.35 -3.71
N GLY A 48 -3.87 8.64 -4.00
CA GLY A 48 -3.74 7.22 -3.66
C GLY A 48 -3.80 6.97 -2.16
N LEU A 49 -3.12 7.78 -1.36
CA LEU A 49 -3.15 7.70 0.10
C LEU A 49 -4.56 7.96 0.66
N ARG A 50 -5.34 8.87 0.04
CA ARG A 50 -6.74 9.10 0.44
C ARG A 50 -7.60 7.87 0.19
N VAL A 51 -7.45 7.22 -0.97
CA VAL A 51 -8.18 5.98 -1.27
C VAL A 51 -7.75 4.84 -0.34
N LEU A 52 -6.44 4.68 -0.11
CA LEU A 52 -5.92 3.68 0.83
C LEU A 52 -6.55 3.85 2.22
N ARG A 53 -6.58 5.07 2.76
CA ARG A 53 -7.20 5.38 4.05
C ARG A 53 -8.71 5.11 4.08
N ASN A 54 -9.41 5.31 2.96
CA ASN A 54 -10.83 4.98 2.86
C ASN A 54 -11.06 3.47 2.94
N ILE A 55 -10.22 2.68 2.26
CA ILE A 55 -10.27 1.22 2.30
C ILE A 55 -9.97 0.74 3.72
N GLU A 56 -8.89 1.24 4.32
CA GLU A 56 -8.50 0.94 5.70
C GLU A 56 -9.62 1.26 6.70
N ARG A 57 -10.29 2.40 6.53
CA ARG A 57 -11.44 2.78 7.35
C ARG A 57 -12.58 1.76 7.28
N VAL A 58 -12.96 1.32 6.08
CA VAL A 58 -14.02 0.31 5.91
C VAL A 58 -13.62 -1.00 6.58
N VAL A 59 -12.40 -1.48 6.35
CA VAL A 59 -11.90 -2.71 7.00
C VAL A 59 -11.95 -2.58 8.52
N ARG A 60 -11.49 -1.45 9.07
CA ARG A 60 -11.53 -1.18 10.52
C ARG A 60 -12.96 -1.16 11.07
N GLU A 61 -13.89 -0.50 10.37
CA GLU A 61 -15.30 -0.44 10.76
C GLU A 61 -15.91 -1.84 10.85
N GLU A 62 -15.69 -2.69 9.85
CA GLU A 62 -16.19 -4.06 9.83
C GLU A 62 -15.54 -4.96 10.89
N MET A 63 -14.22 -4.84 11.08
CA MET A 63 -13.50 -5.60 12.11
C MET A 63 -13.96 -5.22 13.53
N ASN A 64 -14.20 -3.93 13.77
CA ASN A 64 -14.73 -3.46 15.05
C ASN A 64 -16.16 -3.95 15.29
N ALA A 65 -16.99 -4.02 14.24
CA ALA A 65 -18.38 -4.49 14.35
C ALA A 65 -18.47 -5.95 14.82
N ILE A 66 -17.46 -6.77 14.54
CA ILE A 66 -17.36 -8.16 15.02
C ILE A 66 -16.52 -8.32 16.30
N GLY A 67 -16.16 -7.22 16.97
CA GLY A 67 -15.40 -7.22 18.23
C GLY A 67 -13.88 -7.35 18.08
N GLY A 68 -13.34 -7.11 16.89
CA GLY A 68 -11.89 -7.05 16.66
C GLY A 68 -11.23 -5.93 17.46
N GLN A 69 -10.00 -6.19 17.94
CA GLN A 69 -9.18 -5.21 18.64
C GLN A 69 -7.90 -4.95 17.84
N GLU A 70 -7.76 -3.75 17.30
CA GLU A 70 -6.62 -3.38 16.46
C GLU A 70 -5.37 -3.14 17.31
N ILE A 71 -4.24 -3.72 16.87
CA ILE A 71 -2.90 -3.49 17.43
C ILE A 71 -1.91 -3.23 16.30
N LEU A 72 -0.82 -2.52 16.58
CA LEU A 72 0.28 -2.28 15.65
C LEU A 72 1.55 -2.97 16.16
N LEU A 73 2.04 -3.94 15.38
CA LEU A 73 3.29 -4.65 15.67
C LEU A 73 4.45 -4.05 14.85
N PRO A 74 5.70 -4.14 15.34
CA PRO A 74 6.87 -3.70 14.59
C PRO A 74 7.09 -4.59 13.36
N ALA A 75 7.56 -3.99 12.26
CA ALA A 75 7.92 -4.74 11.05
C ALA A 75 9.21 -5.56 11.23
N LEU A 76 10.18 -5.03 11.99
CA LEU A 76 11.40 -5.75 12.36
C LEU A 76 11.17 -6.47 13.69
N VAL A 77 11.30 -7.79 13.66
CA VAL A 77 10.99 -8.68 14.79
C VAL A 77 12.13 -9.67 15.04
N PRO A 78 12.36 -10.10 16.29
CA PRO A 78 13.38 -11.11 16.58
C PRO A 78 13.11 -12.43 15.86
N ARG A 79 14.17 -13.20 15.58
CA ARG A 79 14.07 -14.54 14.98
C ARG A 79 13.32 -15.56 15.85
N ALA A 80 13.46 -15.45 17.18
CA ALA A 80 13.05 -16.50 18.12
C ALA A 80 11.58 -16.99 17.93
N PRO A 81 10.56 -16.13 17.80
CA PRO A 81 9.17 -16.58 17.59
C PRO A 81 8.96 -17.40 16.30
N TYR A 82 9.70 -17.08 15.23
CA TYR A 82 9.62 -17.80 13.96
C TYR A 82 10.33 -19.16 14.02
N ALA A 83 11.40 -19.26 14.81
CA ALA A 83 12.05 -20.54 15.05
C ALA A 83 11.14 -21.48 15.87
N THR A 84 10.44 -20.97 16.90
CA THR A 84 9.49 -21.75 17.71
C THR A 84 8.36 -22.35 16.88
N THR A 85 7.91 -21.65 15.84
CA THR A 85 6.82 -22.09 14.95
C THR A 85 7.32 -22.81 13.70
N ASN A 86 8.63 -23.05 13.56
CA ASN A 86 9.30 -23.60 12.37
C ASN A 86 9.17 -22.73 11.09
N ARG A 87 8.53 -21.56 11.17
CA ARG A 87 8.34 -20.64 10.04
C ARG A 87 9.62 -19.95 9.59
N TRP A 88 10.68 -19.97 10.39
CA TRP A 88 11.98 -19.41 9.99
C TRP A 88 12.57 -20.13 8.77
N THR A 89 12.39 -21.45 8.66
CA THR A 89 12.90 -22.27 7.54
C THR A 89 11.82 -22.54 6.51
N GLU A 90 10.58 -22.75 6.93
CA GLU A 90 9.47 -23.10 6.04
C GLU A 90 9.12 -22.01 5.01
N TYR A 91 9.22 -20.72 5.39
CA TYR A 91 8.94 -19.62 4.47
C TYR A 91 9.95 -19.51 3.30
N GLY A 92 11.15 -20.11 3.47
CA GLY A 92 12.21 -20.10 2.48
C GLY A 92 12.84 -18.71 2.26
N ASP A 93 13.68 -18.63 1.23
CA ASP A 93 14.48 -17.43 0.90
C ASP A 93 13.67 -16.32 0.17
N SER A 94 12.37 -16.53 -0.01
CA SER A 94 11.47 -15.63 -0.75
C SER A 94 11.02 -14.39 0.04
N VAL A 95 11.52 -14.23 1.27
CA VAL A 95 11.15 -13.15 2.21
C VAL A 95 12.35 -12.30 2.54
#